data_AF-A0AAV7MEA1-F1
#
_entry.id   AF-A0AAV7MEA1-F1
#
_cell.length_a   1.000
_cell.length_b   1.000
_cell.length_c   1.000
_cell.angle_alpha   90.00
_cell.angle_beta   90.00
_cell.angle_gamma   90.00
#
_symmetry.space_group_name_H-M   'P 1'
#
loop_
_entity.id
_entity.type
_entity.pdbx_description
1 polymer ?
#
loop_
_entity_poly.entity_id
_entity_poly.type
_entity_poly.pdbx_seq_one_letter_code
_entity_poly.pdbx_strand_id
1 'polypeptide(L)'
;VDRTEVIRTCINPIFSKVFTVDFYFEEVQRLRFEVHDISSNHNGLKDADFLGGMECTLGQIVSQRKLSKSLLKHGNTAGKSSIT
;
A
#
# COMPACT_ATOMS: atom_id res chain seq x y z
N VAL A 1 2.46 8.50 7.68
CA VAL A 1 1.78 7.56 8.58
C VAL A 1 2.80 6.57 9.11
N ASP A 2 3.09 5.43 8.46
CA ASP A 2 4.17 4.52 8.87
C ASP A 2 4.37 3.43 7.78
N ARG A 3 5.12 2.35 8.06
CA ARG A 3 5.30 1.15 7.23
C ARG A 3 4.90 -0.13 7.96
N THR A 4 4.45 -1.14 7.23
CA THR A 4 4.17 -2.49 7.74
C THR A 4 5.46 -3.28 8.01
N GLU A 5 5.32 -4.47 8.60
CA GLU A 5 6.36 -5.49 8.67
C GLU A 5 6.76 -6.02 7.27
N VAL A 6 7.97 -6.57 7.17
CA VAL A 6 8.45 -7.24 5.95
C VAL A 6 8.12 -8.72 6.04
N ILE A 7 7.35 -9.22 5.08
CA ILE A 7 7.01 -10.65 4.96
C ILE A 7 7.91 -11.26 3.88
N ARG A 8 8.81 -12.15 4.28
CA ARG A 8 9.79 -12.78 3.37
C ARG A 8 9.15 -13.92 2.58
N THR A 9 9.57 -14.06 1.31
CA THR A 9 9.23 -15.21 0.46
C THR A 9 7.72 -15.44 0.31
N CYS A 10 6.95 -14.35 0.14
CA CYS A 10 5.50 -14.40 0.01
C CYS A 10 4.98 -13.56 -1.16
N ILE A 11 4.21 -14.17 -2.05
CA ILE A 11 3.62 -13.50 -3.23
C ILE A 11 2.24 -12.87 -2.95
N ASN A 12 1.61 -13.22 -1.82
CA ASN A 12 0.30 -12.73 -1.39
C ASN A 12 0.36 -12.35 0.11
N PRO A 13 1.13 -11.33 0.48
CA PRO A 13 1.34 -10.98 1.89
C PRO A 13 0.05 -10.51 2.55
N ILE A 14 -0.14 -10.91 3.82
CA ILE A 14 -1.19 -10.40 4.70
C ILE A 14 -0.51 -9.71 5.87
N PHE A 15 -0.63 -8.40 5.95
CA PHE A 15 -0.01 -7.59 7.00
C PHE A 15 -0.90 -7.50 8.23
N SER A 16 -0.28 -7.45 9.41
CA SER A 16 -0.95 -7.38 10.70
C SER A 16 -0.89 -5.98 11.32
N LYS A 17 0.04 -5.12 10.89
CA LYS A 17 0.16 -3.77 11.44
C LYS A 17 -1.10 -2.94 11.17
N VAL A 18 -1.64 -2.35 12.23
CA VAL A 18 -2.77 -1.42 12.18
C VAL A 18 -2.25 0.01 12.12
N PHE A 19 -2.87 0.84 11.29
CA PHE A 19 -2.62 2.28 11.22
C PHE A 19 -3.81 3.04 11.81
N THR A 20 -3.54 3.91 12.78
CA THR A 20 -4.54 4.84 13.30
C THR A 20 -4.47 6.14 12.51
N VAL A 21 -5.59 6.59 11.98
CA VAL A 21 -5.70 7.84 11.21
C VAL A 21 -6.98 8.55 11.64
N ASP A 22 -6.88 9.82 12.01
CA ASP A 22 -8.04 10.64 12.34
C ASP A 22 -8.84 10.95 11.08
N PHE A 23 -10.16 10.91 11.18
CA PHE A 23 -11.08 11.17 10.05
C PHE A 23 -11.75 12.54 10.22
N TYR A 24 -11.61 13.39 9.21
CA TYR A 24 -12.22 14.72 9.12
C TYR A 24 -13.15 14.73 7.90
N PHE A 25 -14.46 14.83 8.12
CA PHE A 25 -15.47 14.67 7.06
C PHE A 25 -15.47 15.84 6.06
N GLU A 26 -14.95 16.99 6.49
CA GLU A 26 -14.83 18.23 5.73
C GLU A 26 -13.57 18.27 4.84
N GLU A 27 -12.63 17.33 5.02
CA GLU A 27 -11.35 17.29 4.30
C GLU A 27 -11.24 16.15 3.30
N VAL A 28 -10.55 16.42 2.18
CA VAL A 28 -10.14 15.36 1.23
C VAL A 28 -8.80 14.78 1.68
N GLN A 29 -8.85 13.82 2.59
CA GLN A 29 -7.65 13.15 3.12
C GLN A 29 -7.14 12.08 2.14
N ARG A 30 -6.11 12.41 1.36
CA ARG A 30 -5.51 11.50 0.36
C ARG A 30 -4.50 10.57 1.01
N LEU A 31 -4.61 9.27 0.71
CA LEU A 31 -3.72 8.22 1.16
C LEU A 31 -3.01 7.60 -0.04
N ARG A 32 -1.72 7.37 0.10
CA ARG A 32 -0.89 6.67 -0.88
C ARG A 32 -0.31 5.42 -0.24
N PHE A 33 -0.50 4.30 -0.91
CA PHE A 33 0.05 3.01 -0.52
C PHE A 33 1.06 2.58 -1.57
N GLU A 34 2.21 2.11 -1.13
CA GLU A 34 3.29 1.64 -1.98
C GLU A 34 3.75 0.27 -1.51
N VAL A 35 3.98 -0.62 -2.48
CA VAL A 35 4.53 -1.95 -2.22
C VAL A 35 5.94 -1.97 -2.77
N HIS A 36 6.85 -2.40 -1.92
CA HIS A 36 8.28 -2.49 -2.19
C HIS A 36 8.77 -3.91 -1.90
N ASP A 37 9.55 -4.49 -2.79
CA ASP A 37 10.26 -5.74 -2.55
C ASP A 37 11.54 -5.45 -1.78
N ILE A 38 11.65 -6.02 -0.59
CA ILE A 38 12.80 -5.84 0.30
C ILE A 38 13.71 -7.06 0.14
N SER A 39 14.77 -6.91 -0.64
CA SER A 39 15.77 -7.96 -0.80
C SER A 39 16.57 -8.19 0.49
N SER A 40 17.06 -9.42 0.66
CA SER A 40 17.84 -9.84 1.83
C SER A 40 19.20 -9.14 1.96
N ASN A 41 19.64 -8.36 0.96
CA ASN A 41 20.96 -7.71 0.94
C ASN A 41 21.01 -6.39 1.74
N HIS A 42 19.97 -6.10 2.54
CA HIS A 42 20.04 -5.25 3.74
C HIS A 42 20.53 -3.80 3.57
N ASN A 43 20.06 -3.09 2.55
CA ASN A 43 20.31 -1.64 2.42
C ASN A 43 19.08 -0.74 2.68
N GLY A 44 18.04 -1.29 3.31
CA GLY A 44 16.83 -0.55 3.67
C GLY A 44 15.98 -0.16 2.44
N LEU A 45 15.04 0.79 2.62
CA LEU A 45 14.08 1.16 1.57
C LEU A 45 14.75 1.80 0.34
N LYS A 46 15.97 2.31 0.45
CA LYS A 46 16.67 2.98 -0.67
C LYS A 46 16.93 2.03 -1.84
N ASP A 47 17.16 0.76 -1.53
CA ASP A 47 17.50 -0.27 -2.51
C ASP A 47 16.33 -1.26 -2.69
N ALA A 48 15.14 -0.88 -2.24
CA ALA A 48 13.95 -1.69 -2.39
C ALA A 48 13.32 -1.49 -3.78
N ASP A 49 12.92 -2.59 -4.41
CA ASP A 49 12.30 -2.52 -5.73
C ASP A 49 10.83 -2.12 -5.60
N PHE A 50 10.46 -0.98 -6.19
CA PHE A 50 9.07 -0.56 -6.24
C PHE A 50 8.24 -1.53 -7.11
N LEU A 51 7.29 -2.21 -6.51
CA LEU A 51 6.39 -3.15 -7.18
C LEU A 51 5.14 -2.46 -7.72
N GLY A 52 4.71 -1.38 -7.06
CA GLY A 52 3.59 -0.56 -7.50
C GLY A 52 2.93 0.16 -6.32
N GLY A 53 2.02 1.08 -6.64
CA GLY A 53 1.28 1.83 -5.65
C GLY A 53 -0.13 2.15 -6.08
N MET A 54 -0.95 2.56 -5.13
CA MET A 54 -2.29 3.09 -5.38
C MET A 54 -2.53 4.31 -4.50
N GLU A 55 -3.40 5.19 -4.98
CA GLU A 55 -3.90 6.32 -4.21
C GLU A 55 -5.42 6.19 -4.05
N CYS A 56 -5.91 6.57 -2.88
CA CYS A 56 -7.33 6.72 -2.59
C CYS A 56 -7.54 7.84 -1.58
N THR A 57 -8.79 8.17 -1.26
CA THR A 57 -9.11 9.00 -0.11
C THR A 57 -9.51 8.14 1.08
N LEU A 58 -9.29 8.64 2.30
CA LEU A 58 -9.81 7.98 3.50
C LEU A 58 -11.34 7.83 3.43
N GLY A 59 -12.02 8.83 2.87
CA GLY A 59 -13.46 8.78 2.54
C GLY A 59 -13.85 7.55 1.72
N GLN A 60 -13.08 7.18 0.70
CA GLN A 60 -13.33 5.97 -0.10
C GLN A 60 -13.22 4.69 0.72
N ILE A 61 -12.26 4.61 1.64
CA ILE A 61 -12.09 3.45 2.53
C ILE A 61 -13.29 3.33 3.48
N VAL A 62 -13.65 4.41 4.19
CA VAL A 62 -14.74 4.37 5.18
C VAL A 62 -16.13 4.18 4.56
N SER A 63 -16.31 4.55 3.28
CA SER A 63 -17.57 4.38 2.54
C SER A 63 -17.82 2.96 2.02
N GLN A 64 -16.83 2.06 2.08
CA GLN A 64 -16.90 0.73 1.49
C GLN A 64 -16.55 -0.34 2.54
N ARG A 65 -17.27 -1.47 2.52
CA ARG A 65 -16.94 -2.60 3.40
C ARG A 65 -15.58 -3.22 3.05
N LYS A 66 -15.17 -3.15 1.78
CA LYS A 66 -13.94 -3.71 1.24
C LYS A 66 -13.53 -2.91 0.02
N LEU A 67 -12.33 -2.32 0.03
CA LEU A 67 -11.78 -1.55 -1.08
C LEU A 67 -10.68 -2.37 -1.73
N SER A 68 -10.81 -2.69 -3.02
CA SER A 68 -9.74 -3.35 -3.78
C SER A 68 -9.30 -2.48 -4.95
N LYS A 69 -7.99 -2.31 -5.13
CA LYS A 69 -7.40 -1.48 -6.18
C LYS A 69 -6.19 -2.16 -6.79
N SER A 70 -6.10 -2.14 -8.11
CA SER A 70 -4.89 -2.57 -8.82
C SER A 70 -3.72 -1.67 -8.49
N LEU A 71 -2.53 -2.26 -8.36
CA LEU A 71 -1.29 -1.51 -8.21
C LEU A 71 -0.89 -0.90 -9.55
N LEU A 72 -0.36 0.32 -9.50
CA LEU A 72 0.20 1.02 -10.64
C LEU A 72 1.71 1.13 -10.51
N LYS A 73 2.44 0.83 -11.58
CA LYS A 73 3.88 1.01 -11.71
C LYS A 73 4.15 1.83 -12.97
N HIS A 74 4.74 3.01 -12.80
CA HIS A 74 4.97 3.99 -13.88
C HIS A 74 3.69 4.33 -14.68
N GLY A 75 2.56 4.50 -13.99
CA GLY A 75 1.27 4.85 -14.60
C GLY A 75 0.50 3.69 -15.25
N ASN A 76 1.13 2.52 -15.40
CA ASN A 76 0.50 1.31 -15.94
C ASN A 76 0.15 0.33 -14.82
N THR A 77 -0.79 -0.58 -15.07
CA THR A 77 -1.11 -1.64 -14.11
C THR A 77 0.10 -2.54 -13.90
N ALA A 78 0.45 -2.80 -12.64
CA ALA A 78 1.53 -3.69 -12.23
C ALA A 78 1.09 -5.17 -12.34
N GLY A 79 0.88 -5.63 -13.58
CA GLY A 79 0.38 -6.98 -13.85
C GLY A 79 -1.01 -7.20 -13.26
N LYS A 80 -1.20 -8.32 -12.54
CA LYS A 80 -2.45 -8.68 -11.85
C LYS A 80 -2.46 -8.29 -10.36
N SER A 81 -1.53 -7.43 -9.94
CA SER A 81 -1.33 -7.12 -8.53
C SER A 81 -2.37 -6.12 -8.02
N SER A 82 -2.89 -6.35 -6.82
CA SER A 82 -3.87 -5.48 -6.16
C SER A 82 -3.66 -5.43 -4.65
N ILE A 83 -4.11 -4.34 -4.02
CA ILE A 83 -4.27 -4.20 -2.57
C ILE A 83 -5.77 -4.28 -2.27
N THR A 84 -6.11 -4.88 -1.14
CA THR A 84 -7.49 -5.11 -0.68
C THR A 84 -7.63 -4.93 0.82
#